data_AF-A0A7S2YEF2-F1
#
_entry.id   AF-A0A7S2YEF2-F1
#
_cell.length_a   1.000
_cell.length_b   1.000
_cell.length_c   1.000
_cell.angle_alpha   90.00
_cell.angle_beta   90.00
_cell.angle_gamma   90.00
#
_symmetry.space_group_name_H-M   'P 1'
#
loop_
_entity.id
_entity.type
_entity.pdbx_description
1 polymer ?
#
loop_
_entity_poly.entity_id
_entity_poly.type
_entity_poly.pdbx_seq_one_letter_code
_entity_poly.pdbx_strand_id
1 'polypeptide(L)'
;ATDTWDWEYADLTFGQAYGRFLKTHGFDPDERSAVQYLDDPELAYIMLRYRQSHDYYHALTGLPPTVVGELGLKWLELYQTGLPMTALAGVVGGMTTLSSYDEQQVLWHSYVPWAQRVGGQQMKFGTLLNVYYEREWDTPLVELQQRLGLELAPQHDYATRVAKEEIQNSSTDKKP
;
A
#
# COMPACT_ATOMS: atom_id res chain seq x y z
N ALA A 1 5.50 9.31 23.15
CA ALA A 1 4.41 10.15 22.61
C ALA A 1 4.06 9.58 21.24
N THR A 2 2.80 9.20 21.08
CA THR A 2 2.22 8.39 20.00
C THR A 2 1.89 9.28 18.81
N ASP A 3 2.84 9.45 17.89
CA ASP A 3 2.58 10.05 16.57
C ASP A 3 2.43 8.92 15.55
N THR A 4 1.20 8.45 15.45
CA THR A 4 0.72 7.49 14.46
C THR A 4 -0.28 8.21 13.58
N TRP A 5 0.14 8.60 12.37
CA TRP A 5 -0.67 8.90 11.17
C TRP A 5 -1.93 9.82 11.25
N ASP A 6 -2.40 10.27 12.41
CA ASP A 6 -3.78 10.72 12.59
C ASP A 6 -4.02 12.23 12.47
N TRP A 7 -2.97 13.05 12.51
CA TRP A 7 -3.13 14.51 12.46
C TRP A 7 -2.14 15.24 11.53
N GLU A 8 -0.98 14.65 11.27
CA GLU A 8 0.07 15.31 10.46
C GLU A 8 -0.12 15.10 8.94
N TYR A 9 -0.95 14.13 8.52
CA TYR A 9 -1.22 13.83 7.11
C TYR A 9 -2.50 14.48 6.57
N ALA A 10 -3.39 14.96 7.46
CA ALA A 10 -4.68 15.53 7.05
C ALA A 10 -4.53 16.78 6.18
N ASP A 11 -3.48 17.57 6.43
CA ASP A 11 -3.18 18.81 5.70
C ASP A 11 -2.24 18.59 4.50
N LEU A 12 -1.80 17.35 4.25
CA LEU A 12 -0.93 17.05 3.13
C LEU A 12 -1.72 16.87 1.84
N THR A 13 -1.10 17.27 0.74
CA THR A 13 -1.49 16.83 -0.60
C THR A 13 -1.08 15.36 -0.82
N PHE A 14 -1.71 14.68 -1.76
CA PHE A 14 -1.37 13.30 -2.11
C PHE A 14 0.11 13.16 -2.51
N GLY A 15 0.66 14.09 -3.29
CA GLY A 15 2.07 14.08 -3.68
C GLY A 15 3.03 14.25 -2.49
N GLN A 16 2.69 15.11 -1.53
CA GLN A 16 3.47 15.25 -0.29
C GLN A 16 3.42 13.97 0.55
N ALA A 17 2.24 13.37 0.70
CA ALA A 17 2.07 12.12 1.44
C ALA A 17 2.86 10.97 0.80
N TYR A 18 2.77 10.83 -0.53
CA TYR A 18 3.53 9.84 -1.29
C TYR A 18 5.04 10.07 -1.22
N GLY A 19 5.51 11.29 -1.44
CA GLY A 19 6.93 11.63 -1.33
C GLY A 19 7.48 11.38 0.09
N ARG A 20 6.68 11.64 1.12
CA ARG A 20 7.02 11.32 2.50
C ARG A 20 7.09 9.81 2.74
N PHE A 21 6.15 9.04 2.19
CA PHE A 21 6.17 7.57 2.25
C PHE A 21 7.45 7.00 1.64
N LEU A 22 7.79 7.42 0.41
CA LEU A 22 9.02 7.00 -0.28
C LEU A 22 10.27 7.34 0.53
N LYS A 23 10.38 8.60 0.98
CA LYS A 23 11.52 9.07 1.76
C LYS A 23 11.68 8.30 3.08
N THR A 24 10.57 7.99 3.74
CA THR A 24 10.57 7.31 5.05
C THR A 24 11.06 5.87 4.93
N HIS A 25 10.70 5.18 3.86
CA HIS A 25 11.08 3.78 3.63
C HIS A 25 12.31 3.63 2.73
N GLY A 26 12.86 4.73 2.23
CA GLY A 26 14.04 4.73 1.36
C GLY A 26 13.78 4.06 0.01
N PHE A 27 12.54 4.15 -0.49
CA PHE A 27 12.13 3.61 -1.78
C PHE A 27 12.36 4.63 -2.89
N ASP A 28 12.76 4.14 -4.06
CA ASP A 28 12.88 4.94 -5.28
C ASP A 28 11.75 4.53 -6.26
N PRO A 29 10.91 5.48 -6.70
CA PRO A 29 9.84 5.19 -7.68
C PRO A 29 10.38 4.62 -9.01
N ASP A 30 11.64 4.90 -9.35
CA ASP A 30 12.27 4.48 -10.61
C ASP A 30 12.88 3.07 -10.54
N GLU A 31 12.95 2.44 -9.35
CA GLU A 31 13.47 1.07 -9.19
C GLU A 31 12.53 -0.02 -9.73
N ARG A 32 11.34 0.34 -10.24
CA ARG A 32 10.37 -0.62 -10.77
C ARG A 32 10.86 -1.25 -12.07
N SER A 33 11.22 -2.53 -11.97
CA SER A 33 11.64 -3.33 -13.13
C SER A 33 10.57 -3.32 -14.23
N ALA A 34 11.03 -3.18 -15.48
CA ALA A 34 10.18 -3.28 -16.66
C ALA A 34 9.39 -4.60 -16.64
N VAL A 35 8.17 -4.56 -17.17
CA VAL A 35 7.37 -5.77 -17.38
C VAL A 35 8.02 -6.58 -18.50
N GLN A 36 8.37 -7.83 -18.21
CA GLN A 36 9.01 -8.76 -19.14
C GLN A 36 8.05 -9.89 -19.50
N TYR A 37 8.29 -10.57 -20.63
CA TYR A 37 7.57 -11.77 -21.07
C TYR A 37 6.07 -11.57 -21.34
N LEU A 38 5.68 -10.34 -21.72
CA LEU A 38 4.33 -9.98 -22.14
C LEU A 38 4.42 -9.36 -23.54
N ASP A 39 3.87 -10.06 -24.53
CA ASP A 39 3.92 -9.63 -25.93
C ASP A 39 2.83 -8.61 -26.27
N ASP A 40 1.75 -8.57 -25.49
CA ASP A 40 0.67 -7.60 -25.65
C ASP A 40 1.07 -6.25 -25.01
N PRO A 41 1.23 -5.18 -25.80
CA PRO A 41 1.64 -3.87 -25.30
C PRO A 41 0.60 -3.24 -24.36
N GLU A 42 -0.70 -3.51 -24.54
CA GLU A 42 -1.75 -2.98 -23.67
C GLU A 42 -1.70 -3.68 -22.31
N LEU A 43 -1.58 -5.00 -22.29
CA LEU A 43 -1.42 -5.76 -21.05
C LEU A 43 -0.11 -5.41 -20.33
N ALA A 44 0.99 -5.23 -21.06
CA ALA A 44 2.26 -4.78 -20.48
C ALA A 44 2.13 -3.41 -19.83
N TYR A 45 1.40 -2.47 -20.45
CA TYR A 45 1.09 -1.16 -19.89
C TYR A 45 0.26 -1.28 -18.60
N ILE A 46 -0.81 -2.08 -18.61
CA ILE A 46 -1.67 -2.30 -17.42
C ILE A 46 -0.85 -2.87 -16.26
N MET A 47 0.01 -3.84 -16.54
CA MET A 47 0.88 -4.46 -15.54
C MET A 47 1.93 -3.49 -14.99
N LEU A 48 2.48 -2.61 -15.84
CA LEU A 48 3.42 -1.58 -15.40
C LEU A 48 2.71 -0.56 -14.51
N ARG A 49 1.52 -0.10 -14.92
CA ARG A 49 0.69 0.82 -14.14
C ARG A 49 0.34 0.21 -12.78
N TYR A 50 -0.03 -1.08 -12.75
CA TYR A 50 -0.30 -1.79 -11.51
C TYR A 50 0.91 -1.80 -10.57
N ARG A 51 2.13 -2.05 -11.08
CA ARG A 51 3.37 -1.99 -10.28
C ARG A 51 3.68 -0.59 -9.76
N GLN A 52 3.52 0.43 -10.59
CA GLN A 52 3.81 1.82 -10.22
C GLN A 52 2.80 2.36 -9.20
N SER A 53 1.52 2.01 -9.34
CA SER A 53 0.47 2.49 -8.45
C SER A 53 0.46 1.81 -7.08
N HIS A 54 1.18 0.71 -6.90
CA HIS A 54 1.25 -0.03 -5.64
C HIS A 54 1.59 0.85 -4.44
N ASP A 55 2.65 1.65 -4.56
CA ASP A 55 3.12 2.50 -3.45
C ASP A 55 2.18 3.68 -3.20
N TYR A 56 1.41 4.09 -4.22
CA TYR A 56 0.34 5.06 -4.02
C TYR A 56 -0.72 4.51 -3.08
N TYR A 57 -1.02 3.22 -3.15
CA TYR A 57 -2.04 2.63 -2.30
C TYR A 57 -1.60 2.56 -0.85
N HIS A 58 -0.32 2.33 -0.57
CA HIS A 58 0.23 2.47 0.78
C HIS A 58 0.05 3.90 1.30
N ALA A 59 0.41 4.91 0.51
CA ALA A 59 0.23 6.31 0.89
C ALA A 59 -1.24 6.70 1.09
N LEU A 60 -2.15 6.16 0.28
CA LEU A 60 -3.59 6.45 0.36
C LEU A 60 -4.27 5.75 1.53
N THR A 61 -3.89 4.51 1.83
CA THR A 61 -4.56 3.68 2.85
C THR A 61 -3.89 3.79 4.21
N GLY A 62 -2.64 4.25 4.26
CA GLY A 62 -1.83 4.26 5.49
C GLY A 62 -1.30 2.87 5.89
N LEU A 63 -1.45 1.85 5.03
CA LEU A 63 -0.86 0.54 5.29
C LEU A 63 0.68 0.63 5.24
N PRO A 64 1.40 0.15 6.27
CA PRO A 64 2.84 0.13 6.22
C PRO A 64 3.34 -0.97 5.25
N PRO A 65 4.54 -0.83 4.67
CA PRO A 65 5.13 -1.82 3.78
C PRO A 65 5.78 -2.98 4.56
N THR A 66 5.10 -3.46 5.60
CA THR A 66 5.48 -4.66 6.37
C THR A 66 4.78 -5.88 5.79
N VAL A 67 5.20 -7.11 6.12
CA VAL A 67 4.56 -8.34 5.63
C VAL A 67 3.03 -8.34 5.85
N VAL A 68 2.57 -7.94 7.04
CA VAL A 68 1.14 -7.89 7.36
C VAL A 68 0.41 -6.77 6.60
N GLY A 69 1.06 -5.62 6.41
CA GLY A 69 0.48 -4.49 5.66
C GLY A 69 0.38 -4.77 4.17
N GLU A 70 1.41 -5.38 3.59
CA GLU A 70 1.43 -5.89 2.21
C GLU A 70 0.28 -6.89 2.00
N LEU A 71 0.12 -7.86 2.89
CA LEU A 71 -1.00 -8.82 2.82
C LEU A 71 -2.36 -8.11 2.90
N GLY A 72 -2.50 -7.12 3.78
CA GLY A 72 -3.70 -6.28 3.85
C GLY A 72 -4.00 -5.58 2.52
N LEU A 73 -2.97 -5.02 1.87
CA LEU A 73 -3.10 -4.37 0.58
C LEU A 73 -3.47 -5.35 -0.53
N LYS A 74 -2.94 -6.58 -0.50
CA LYS A 74 -3.28 -7.63 -1.47
C LYS A 74 -4.70 -8.13 -1.34
N TRP A 75 -5.23 -8.19 -0.12
CA TRP A 75 -6.66 -8.42 0.07
C TRP A 75 -7.50 -7.29 -0.52
N LEU A 76 -7.10 -6.03 -0.35
CA LEU A 76 -7.80 -4.90 -0.98
C LEU A 76 -7.80 -5.05 -2.51
N GLU A 77 -6.64 -5.28 -3.12
CA GLU A 77 -6.51 -5.48 -4.57
C GLU A 77 -7.36 -6.66 -5.07
N LEU A 78 -7.38 -7.77 -4.33
CA LEU A 78 -8.21 -8.94 -4.63
C LEU A 78 -9.70 -8.57 -4.63
N TYR A 79 -10.18 -7.85 -3.62
CA TYR A 79 -11.58 -7.43 -3.58
C TYR A 79 -11.94 -6.42 -4.69
N GLN A 80 -10.98 -5.62 -5.16
CA GLN A 80 -11.20 -4.65 -6.23
C GLN A 80 -11.15 -5.24 -7.65
N THR A 81 -10.29 -6.24 -7.87
CA THR A 81 -9.99 -6.75 -9.22
C THR A 81 -10.43 -8.19 -9.43
N GLY A 82 -10.70 -8.93 -8.35
CA GLY A 82 -10.88 -10.38 -8.38
C GLY A 82 -9.59 -11.16 -8.66
N LEU A 83 -8.44 -10.47 -8.80
CA LEU A 83 -7.16 -11.08 -9.17
C LEU A 83 -6.17 -10.99 -8.00
N PRO A 84 -5.74 -12.13 -7.43
CA PRO A 84 -4.68 -12.15 -6.44
C PRO A 84 -3.31 -12.09 -7.14
N MET A 85 -2.98 -10.96 -7.79
CA MET A 85 -1.80 -10.85 -8.68
C MET A 85 -0.44 -10.98 -7.97
N THR A 86 -0.41 -11.07 -6.65
CA THR A 86 0.82 -11.30 -5.86
C THR A 86 0.68 -12.33 -4.74
N ALA A 87 -0.54 -12.79 -4.40
CA ALA A 87 -0.72 -13.82 -3.38
C ALA A 87 -0.11 -15.16 -3.80
N LEU A 88 0.17 -15.36 -5.10
CA LEU A 88 0.81 -16.55 -5.63
C LEU A 88 2.33 -16.41 -5.88
N ALA A 89 2.88 -15.18 -5.97
CA ALA A 89 4.31 -14.97 -6.25
C ALA A 89 5.10 -14.40 -5.05
N GLY A 90 4.53 -13.47 -4.29
CA GLY A 90 5.20 -12.84 -3.13
C GLY A 90 5.09 -13.66 -1.84
N VAL A 91 4.02 -14.42 -1.68
CA VAL A 91 3.84 -15.40 -0.59
C VAL A 91 4.79 -16.59 -0.74
N VAL A 92 5.20 -16.94 -1.96
CA VAL A 92 6.03 -18.13 -2.24
C VAL A 92 7.54 -17.86 -2.06
N GLY A 93 8.00 -16.61 -2.20
CA GLY A 93 9.37 -16.22 -1.86
C GLY A 93 9.59 -15.98 -0.35
N GLY A 94 8.55 -15.54 0.36
CA GLY A 94 8.53 -15.37 1.82
C GLY A 94 7.92 -16.59 2.52
N MET A 95 8.64 -17.72 2.53
CA MET A 95 8.18 -19.01 3.10
C MET A 95 7.97 -19.02 4.64
N THR A 96 7.64 -17.91 5.31
CA THR A 96 7.37 -17.82 6.77
C THR A 96 6.19 -16.90 7.12
N THR A 97 5.16 -16.86 6.27
CA THR A 97 3.93 -16.04 6.38
C THR A 97 3.37 -15.92 7.81
N LEU A 98 3.34 -14.69 8.33
CA LEU A 98 2.88 -14.29 9.67
C LEU A 98 3.50 -15.15 10.77
N SER A 99 4.72 -14.77 11.17
CA SER A 99 5.54 -15.51 12.13
C SER A 99 4.99 -15.42 13.56
N SER A 100 4.16 -14.41 13.85
CA SER A 100 3.58 -14.18 15.17
C SER A 100 2.06 -14.29 15.18
N TYR A 101 1.50 -14.66 16.33
CA TYR A 101 0.05 -14.70 16.56
C TYR A 101 -0.58 -13.31 16.35
N ASP A 102 0.10 -12.25 16.78
CA ASP A 102 -0.41 -10.87 16.68
C ASP A 102 -0.56 -10.42 15.21
N GLU A 103 0.40 -10.77 14.34
CA GLU A 103 0.31 -10.51 12.89
C GLU A 103 -0.91 -11.19 12.26
N GLN A 104 -1.19 -12.43 12.65
CA GLN A 104 -2.35 -13.18 12.18
C GLN A 104 -3.65 -12.53 12.66
N GLN A 105 -3.69 -12.09 13.91
CA GLN A 105 -4.86 -11.39 14.45
C GLN A 105 -5.12 -10.07 13.71
N VAL A 106 -4.08 -9.26 13.50
CA VAL A 106 -4.20 -8.00 12.75
C VAL A 106 -4.70 -8.26 11.33
N LEU A 107 -4.11 -9.22 10.61
CA LEU A 107 -4.55 -9.52 9.25
C LEU A 107 -6.01 -9.96 9.21
N TRP A 108 -6.36 -11.03 9.92
CA TRP A 108 -7.66 -11.69 9.77
C TRP A 108 -8.81 -10.96 10.43
N HIS A 109 -8.56 -10.26 11.54
CA HIS A 109 -9.62 -9.57 12.28
C HIS A 109 -9.68 -8.06 12.00
N SER A 110 -8.65 -7.46 11.39
CA SER A 110 -8.65 -6.03 11.06
C SER A 110 -8.55 -5.78 9.55
N TYR A 111 -7.45 -6.20 8.92
CA TYR A 111 -7.17 -5.82 7.53
C TYR A 111 -8.05 -6.53 6.51
N VAL A 112 -8.31 -7.83 6.63
CA VAL A 112 -9.18 -8.55 5.69
C VAL A 112 -10.62 -8.00 5.74
N PRO A 113 -11.27 -7.85 6.91
CA PRO A 113 -12.60 -7.26 6.99
C PRO A 113 -12.63 -5.81 6.48
N TRP A 114 -11.60 -5.00 6.76
CA TRP A 114 -11.49 -3.65 6.23
C TRP A 114 -11.37 -3.65 4.69
N ALA A 115 -10.46 -4.46 4.15
CA ALA A 115 -10.23 -4.59 2.72
C ALA A 115 -11.49 -5.03 1.98
N GLN A 116 -12.28 -5.94 2.57
CA GLN A 116 -13.56 -6.37 2.01
C GLN A 116 -14.58 -5.21 1.95
N ARG A 117 -14.70 -4.42 3.03
CA ARG A 117 -15.63 -3.27 3.06
C ARG A 117 -15.25 -2.23 2.01
N VAL A 118 -13.98 -1.87 1.95
CA VAL A 118 -13.47 -0.81 1.06
C VAL A 118 -13.43 -1.28 -0.39
N GLY A 119 -12.91 -2.49 -0.65
CA GLY A 119 -12.69 -3.02 -1.99
C GLY A 119 -13.94 -3.54 -2.71
N GLY A 120 -14.94 -4.03 -1.98
CA GLY A 120 -16.07 -4.76 -2.58
C GLY A 120 -17.28 -3.91 -2.99
N GLN A 121 -17.57 -2.79 -2.31
CA GLN A 121 -18.85 -2.08 -2.50
C GLN A 121 -18.81 -0.55 -2.32
N GLN A 122 -17.68 0.05 -1.91
CA GLN A 122 -17.64 1.46 -1.49
C GLN A 122 -16.89 2.41 -2.43
N MET A 123 -16.16 1.92 -3.43
CA MET A 123 -15.41 2.80 -4.33
C MET A 123 -16.26 3.35 -5.48
N LYS A 124 -16.40 4.67 -5.52
CA LYS A 124 -17.16 5.39 -6.57
C LYS A 124 -16.56 5.22 -7.98
N PHE A 125 -15.28 4.89 -8.07
CA PHE A 125 -14.51 4.80 -9.31
C PHE A 125 -14.21 3.36 -9.75
N GLY A 126 -14.78 2.35 -9.09
CA GLY A 126 -14.44 0.95 -9.31
C GLY A 126 -13.10 0.58 -8.67
N THR A 127 -12.06 0.40 -9.49
CA THR A 127 -10.72 -0.01 -9.04
C THR A 127 -9.78 1.19 -8.91
N LEU A 128 -8.91 1.21 -7.89
CA LEU A 128 -7.89 2.26 -7.68
C LEU A 128 -6.95 2.43 -8.89
N LEU A 129 -6.74 1.36 -9.65
CA LEU A 129 -5.94 1.35 -10.88
C LEU A 129 -6.42 2.37 -11.92
N ASN A 130 -7.71 2.70 -11.93
CA ASN A 130 -8.33 3.60 -12.91
C ASN A 130 -8.14 5.10 -12.58
N VAL A 131 -7.48 5.42 -11.47
CA VAL A 131 -7.25 6.81 -11.05
C VAL A 131 -6.05 7.39 -11.79
N TYR A 132 -6.21 8.61 -12.30
CA TYR A 132 -5.15 9.36 -12.96
C TYR A 132 -4.32 10.16 -11.94
N TYR A 133 -3.55 9.44 -11.11
CA TYR A 133 -2.77 9.97 -9.98
C TYR A 133 -1.84 11.15 -10.32
N GLU A 134 -1.34 11.20 -11.55
CA GLU A 134 -0.47 12.26 -12.04
C GLU A 134 -1.14 13.63 -12.05
N ARG A 135 -2.48 13.67 -12.02
CA ARG A 135 -3.27 14.91 -11.90
C ARG A 135 -3.69 15.22 -10.47
N GLU A 136 -3.36 14.34 -9.52
CA GLU A 136 -3.83 14.39 -8.14
C GLU A 136 -2.74 14.81 -7.16
N TRP A 137 -1.53 15.13 -7.63
CA TRP A 137 -0.39 15.44 -6.76
C TRP A 137 -0.66 16.56 -5.78
N ASP A 138 -1.33 17.62 -6.23
CA ASP A 138 -1.66 18.79 -5.41
C ASP A 138 -3.02 18.68 -4.70
N THR A 139 -3.76 17.60 -4.93
CA THR A 139 -5.06 17.36 -4.30
C THR A 139 -4.85 17.04 -2.81
N PRO A 140 -5.58 17.69 -1.88
CA PRO A 140 -5.56 17.32 -0.47
C PRO A 140 -5.84 15.82 -0.29
N LEU A 141 -5.00 15.13 0.48
CA LEU A 141 -5.05 13.67 0.61
C LEU A 141 -6.43 13.20 1.08
N VAL A 142 -6.98 13.87 2.09
CA VAL A 142 -8.30 13.56 2.66
C VAL A 142 -9.41 13.74 1.64
N GLU A 143 -9.33 14.78 0.81
CA GLU A 143 -10.30 15.01 -0.27
C GLU A 143 -10.23 13.89 -1.31
N LEU A 144 -9.03 13.48 -1.71
CA LEU A 144 -8.83 12.38 -2.64
C LEU A 144 -9.38 11.06 -2.07
N GLN A 145 -9.08 10.73 -0.82
CA GLN A 145 -9.62 9.54 -0.14
C GLN A 145 -11.14 9.54 -0.10
N GLN A 146 -11.76 10.66 0.29
CA GLN A 146 -13.22 10.82 0.33
C GLN A 146 -13.85 10.69 -1.06
N ARG A 147 -13.23 11.27 -2.08
CA ARG A 147 -13.69 11.17 -3.46
C ARG A 147 -13.63 9.72 -3.94
N LEU A 148 -12.55 9.00 -3.63
CA LEU A 148 -12.39 7.59 -3.98
C LEU A 148 -13.31 6.67 -3.15
N GLY A 149 -13.85 7.14 -2.03
CA GLY A 149 -14.61 6.31 -1.09
C GLY A 149 -13.69 5.37 -0.30
N LEU A 150 -12.46 5.81 -0.04
CA LEU A 150 -11.42 5.02 0.59
C LEU A 150 -11.37 5.35 2.08
N GLU A 151 -11.65 4.33 2.92
CA GLU A 151 -11.44 4.37 4.36
C GLU A 151 -9.97 4.03 4.67
N LEU A 152 -9.35 4.77 5.59
CA LEU A 152 -8.00 4.46 6.07
C LEU A 152 -7.95 3.06 6.70
N ALA A 153 -6.82 2.39 6.57
CA ALA A 153 -6.61 1.11 7.22
C ALA A 153 -6.57 1.28 8.75
N PRO A 154 -7.11 0.31 9.52
CA PRO A 154 -7.02 0.33 10.98
C PRO A 154 -5.56 0.45 11.45
N GLN A 155 -5.27 1.47 12.26
CA GLN A 155 -3.94 1.66 12.82
C GLN A 155 -3.68 0.63 13.92
N HIS A 156 -2.50 0.00 13.90
CA HIS A 156 -2.07 -0.96 14.92
C HIS A 156 -0.67 -0.63 15.42
N ASP A 157 -0.51 -0.57 16.73
CA ASP A 157 0.76 -0.28 17.40
C ASP A 157 1.86 -1.26 16.99
N TYR A 158 1.50 -2.53 16.78
CA TYR A 158 2.41 -3.56 16.28
C TYR A 158 2.98 -3.20 14.91
N ALA A 159 2.12 -2.95 13.92
CA ALA A 159 2.53 -2.67 12.55
C ALA A 159 3.38 -1.39 12.46
N THR A 160 3.05 -0.40 13.31
CA THR A 160 3.84 0.82 13.47
C THR A 160 5.22 0.56 14.05
N ARG A 161 5.34 -0.31 15.06
CA ARG A 161 6.62 -0.66 15.68
C ARG A 161 7.53 -1.42 14.71
N VAL A 162 7.00 -2.42 14.02
CA VAL A 162 7.78 -3.23 13.06
C VAL A 162 8.28 -2.37 11.91
N ALA A 163 7.44 -1.50 11.34
CA ALA A 163 7.86 -0.58 10.29
C ALA A 163 9.01 0.34 10.75
N LYS A 164 8.98 0.82 12.00
CA LYS A 164 10.08 1.62 12.58
C LYS A 164 11.37 0.83 12.73
N GLU A 165 11.28 -0.42 13.17
CA GLU A 165 12.44 -1.32 13.31
C GLU A 165 13.07 -1.62 11.94
N GLU A 166 12.26 -1.86 10.91
CA GLU A 166 12.72 -2.10 9.53
C GLU A 166 13.39 -0.86 8.92
N ILE A 167 12.82 0.34 9.13
CA ILE A 167 13.42 1.62 8.69
C ILE A 167 14.77 1.87 9.38
N GLN A 168 14.85 1.58 10.69
CA GLN A 168 16.08 1.78 11.44
C GLN A 168 17.18 0.81 10.98
N ASN A 169 16.83 -0.46 10.75
CA ASN A 169 17.77 -1.48 10.27
C ASN A 169 18.26 -1.19 8.84
N SER A 170 17.38 -0.73 7.93
CA SER A 170 17.77 -0.36 6.57
C SER A 170 18.66 0.89 6.52
N SER A 171 18.49 1.82 7.47
CA SER A 171 19.34 3.00 7.63
C SER A 171 20.72 2.67 8.19
N THR A 172 20.86 1.62 9.01
CA THR A 172 22.16 1.16 9.52
C THR A 172 22.98 0.39 8.49
N ASP A 173 22.34 -0.34 7.57
CA ASP A 173 23.02 -1.06 6.47
C ASP A 173 23.51 -0.14 5.35
N LYS A 174 22.99 1.10 5.26
CA LYS A 174 23.41 2.11 4.26
C LYS A 174 24.54 3.04 4.74
N LYS A 175 25.21 2.74 5.86
CA LYS A 175 26.36 3.53 6.36
C LYS A 175 27.68 2.91 5.84
N PRO A 176 28.56 3.70 5.18
CA PRO A 176 29.83 3.20 4.62
C PRO A 176 30.82 2.75 5.69
#